data_AF-A0A4R4ATG0-F1
#
_entry.id   AF-A0A4R4ATG0-F1
#
_cell.length_a   1.000
_cell.length_b   1.000
_cell.length_c   1.000
_cell.angle_alpha   90.00
_cell.angle_beta   90.00
_cell.angle_gamma   90.00
#
_symmetry.space_group_name_H-M   'P 1'
#
loop_
_entity.id
_entity.type
_entity.pdbx_description
1 polymer ?
#
loop_
_entity_poly.entity_id
_entity_poly.type
_entity_poly.pdbx_seq_one_letter_code
_entity_poly.pdbx_strand_id
1 'polypeptide(L)'
;NLSELAIRYLSEINSKSTNNYRAILIEACEHSKLNNKNKASELFEQGLQISTELENEEYQHHFKILKAINEEIPGENLEKLVIAGNKYFEQENIYEYVHEYTEKLALKFYHEDNHTKASKYFYLSSQANQKKQDKEALR
;
A
#
# COMPACT_ATOMS: atom_id res chain seq x y z
N ASN A 1 -21.59 2.33 -9.25
CA ASN A 1 -20.48 1.44 -8.86
C ASN A 1 -20.27 1.56 -7.34
N LEU A 2 -19.94 0.48 -6.59
CA LEU A 2 -19.68 0.58 -5.14
C LEU A 2 -18.51 1.53 -4.81
N SER A 3 -17.50 1.56 -5.67
CA SER A 3 -16.32 2.44 -5.52
C SER A 3 -16.70 3.93 -5.64
N GLU A 4 -17.58 4.29 -6.57
CA GLU A 4 -18.08 5.67 -6.72
C GLU A 4 -18.84 6.14 -5.48
N LEU A 5 -19.64 5.24 -4.89
CA LEU A 5 -20.37 5.53 -3.66
C LEU A 5 -19.41 5.73 -2.49
N ALA A 6 -18.40 4.87 -2.35
CA ALA A 6 -17.37 4.98 -1.33
C ALA A 6 -16.59 6.29 -1.46
N ILE A 7 -16.15 6.66 -2.67
CA ILE A 7 -15.46 7.92 -2.93
C ILE A 7 -16.31 9.09 -2.44
N ARG A 8 -17.59 9.17 -2.80
CA ARG A 8 -18.46 10.28 -2.37
C ARG A 8 -18.52 10.43 -0.85
N TYR A 9 -18.66 9.33 -0.11
CA TYR A 9 -18.69 9.37 1.35
C TYR A 9 -17.32 9.76 1.94
N LEU A 10 -16.23 9.24 1.38
CA LEU A 10 -14.87 9.53 1.84
C LEU A 10 -14.48 10.99 1.58
N SER A 11 -14.81 11.53 0.40
CA SER A 11 -14.57 12.94 0.10
C SER A 11 -15.34 13.86 1.06
N GLU A 12 -16.57 13.49 1.44
CA GLU A 12 -17.33 14.25 2.44
C GLU A 12 -16.65 14.22 3.82
N ILE A 13 -16.15 13.07 4.26
CA ILE A 13 -15.41 12.93 5.52
C ILE A 13 -14.10 13.74 5.49
N ASN A 14 -13.34 13.66 4.39
CA ASN A 14 -12.08 14.36 4.22
C ASN A 14 -12.26 15.87 4.05
N SER A 15 -13.43 16.34 3.60
CA SER A 15 -13.76 17.77 3.57
C SER A 15 -13.98 18.37 4.98
N LYS A 16 -14.31 17.53 5.97
CA LYS A 16 -14.66 17.96 7.34
C LYS A 16 -13.48 17.96 8.32
N SER A 17 -12.40 17.25 8.02
CA SER A 17 -11.19 17.20 8.85
C SER A 17 -9.97 16.90 7.99
N THR A 18 -8.91 17.70 8.17
CA THR A 18 -7.69 17.63 7.37
C THR A 18 -6.75 16.50 7.77
N ASN A 19 -6.94 15.87 8.94
CA ASN A 19 -6.01 14.88 9.49
C ASN A 19 -6.47 13.43 9.32
N ASN A 20 -7.48 13.18 8.47
CA ASN A 20 -8.09 11.86 8.28
C ASN A 20 -7.27 10.96 7.36
N TYR A 21 -5.98 10.75 7.66
CA TYR A 21 -5.06 9.98 6.81
C TYR A 21 -5.59 8.58 6.44
N ARG A 22 -6.34 7.92 7.34
CA ARG A 22 -6.97 6.62 7.04
C ARG A 22 -8.03 6.71 5.95
N ALA A 23 -8.90 7.70 6.01
CA ALA A 23 -9.95 7.89 5.02
C ALA A 23 -9.35 8.35 3.68
N ILE A 24 -8.33 9.21 3.71
CA ILE A 24 -7.56 9.61 2.52
C ILE A 24 -6.93 8.39 1.83
N LEU A 25 -6.31 7.47 2.59
CA LEU A 25 -5.72 6.26 2.03
C LEU A 25 -6.77 5.41 1.29
N ILE A 26 -7.93 5.20 1.90
CA ILE A 26 -9.02 4.43 1.30
C ILE A 26 -9.54 5.13 0.04
N GLU A 27 -9.76 6.45 0.09
CA GLU A 27 -10.23 7.23 -1.06
C GLU A 27 -9.25 7.15 -2.24
N ALA A 28 -7.95 7.28 -1.96
CA ALA A 28 -6.90 7.14 -2.96
C ALA A 28 -6.92 5.76 -3.63
N CYS A 29 -7.08 4.69 -2.83
CA CYS A 29 -7.20 3.32 -3.33
C CYS A 29 -8.45 3.15 -4.21
N GLU A 30 -9.62 3.70 -3.83
CA GLU A 30 -10.84 3.65 -4.64
C GLU A 30 -10.68 4.41 -5.96
N HIS A 31 -10.04 5.58 -5.96
CA HIS A 31 -9.70 6.28 -7.20
C HIS A 31 -8.76 5.46 -8.09
N SER A 32 -7.75 4.82 -7.51
CA SER A 32 -6.80 3.99 -8.24
C SER A 32 -7.50 2.80 -8.92
N LYS A 33 -8.44 2.12 -8.23
CA LYS A 33 -9.27 1.02 -8.79
C LYS A 33 -10.10 1.46 -9.99
N LEU A 34 -10.54 2.72 -10.02
CA LEU A 34 -11.29 3.32 -11.13
C LEU A 34 -10.39 3.92 -12.22
N ASN A 35 -9.08 3.66 -12.18
CA ASN A 35 -8.08 4.22 -13.08
C ASN A 35 -7.99 5.77 -13.06
N ASN A 36 -8.47 6.40 -11.98
CA ASN A 36 -8.34 7.84 -11.74
C ASN A 36 -6.95 8.16 -11.15
N LYS A 37 -5.89 7.78 -11.88
CA LYS A 37 -4.50 7.74 -11.39
C LYS A 37 -4.00 9.08 -10.83
N ASN A 38 -4.31 10.19 -11.49
CA ASN A 38 -3.89 11.52 -11.04
C ASN A 38 -4.51 11.85 -9.67
N LYS A 39 -5.83 11.60 -9.52
CA LYS A 39 -6.51 11.91 -8.27
C LYS A 39 -6.04 11.02 -7.12
N ALA A 40 -5.80 9.74 -7.41
CA ALA A 40 -5.19 8.83 -6.44
C ALA A 40 -3.81 9.32 -6.00
N SER A 41 -2.96 9.77 -6.94
CA SER A 41 -1.61 10.27 -6.60
C SER A 41 -1.66 11.52 -5.72
N GLU A 42 -2.53 12.50 -6.03
CA GLU A 42 -2.75 13.68 -5.18
C GLU A 42 -3.13 13.30 -3.75
N LEU A 43 -4.07 12.36 -3.59
CA LEU A 43 -4.52 11.90 -2.28
C LEU A 43 -3.42 11.13 -1.54
N PHE A 44 -2.63 10.30 -2.25
CA PHE A 44 -1.50 9.63 -1.62
C PHE A 44 -0.42 10.61 -1.15
N GLU A 45 -0.14 11.66 -1.92
CA GLU A 45 0.80 12.71 -1.55
C GLU A 45 0.31 13.52 -0.35
N GLN A 46 -0.97 13.92 -0.36
CA GLN A 46 -1.61 14.60 0.78
C GLN A 46 -1.53 13.74 2.05
N GLY A 47 -1.88 12.45 1.95
CA GLY A 47 -1.83 11.53 3.08
C GLY A 47 -0.41 11.28 3.59
N LEU A 48 0.59 11.24 2.69
CA LEU A 48 2.00 11.17 3.07
C LEU A 48 2.44 12.41 3.86
N GLN A 49 2.04 13.60 3.43
CA GLN A 49 2.35 14.83 4.16
C GLN A 49 1.78 14.78 5.57
N ILE A 50 0.48 14.46 5.70
CA ILE A 50 -0.20 14.39 7.01
C ILE A 50 0.45 13.33 7.91
N SER A 51 0.73 12.12 7.39
CA SER A 51 1.38 11.07 8.18
C SER A 51 2.82 11.39 8.56
N THR A 52 3.50 12.27 7.81
CA THR A 52 4.83 12.80 8.17
C THR A 52 4.71 13.81 9.30
N GLU A 53 3.77 14.76 9.22
CA GLU A 53 3.52 15.76 10.27
C GLU A 53 3.07 15.12 11.60
N LEU A 54 2.38 13.99 11.54
CA LEU A 54 1.94 13.21 12.70
C LEU A 54 2.96 12.17 13.18
N GLU A 55 4.14 12.09 12.56
CA GLU A 55 5.18 11.09 12.85
C GLU A 55 4.66 9.64 12.80
N ASN A 56 3.66 9.37 11.94
CA ASN A 56 3.05 8.05 11.77
C ASN A 56 3.78 7.26 10.68
N GLU A 57 4.85 6.57 11.07
CA GLU A 57 5.72 5.82 10.16
C GLU A 57 4.98 4.71 9.38
N GLU A 58 4.06 3.98 10.02
CA GLU A 58 3.23 2.95 9.37
C GLU A 58 2.52 3.51 8.14
N TYR A 59 1.81 4.63 8.29
CA TYR A 59 1.07 5.24 7.20
C TYR A 59 1.98 5.89 6.16
N GLN A 60 3.15 6.42 6.56
CA GLN A 60 4.12 6.91 5.58
C GLN A 60 4.57 5.79 4.63
N HIS A 61 4.75 4.55 5.12
CA HIS A 61 5.07 3.41 4.27
C HIS A 61 3.91 3.02 3.35
N HIS A 62 2.68 2.97 3.88
CA HIS A 62 1.49 2.72 3.07
C HIS A 62 1.36 3.70 1.90
N PHE A 63 1.46 5.01 2.18
CA PHE A 63 1.34 6.04 1.15
C PHE A 63 2.45 5.96 0.10
N LYS A 64 3.71 5.77 0.51
CA LYS A 64 4.85 5.66 -0.43
C LYS A 64 4.68 4.48 -1.37
N ILE A 65 4.35 3.29 -0.84
CA ILE A 65 4.22 2.06 -1.62
C ILE A 65 3.03 2.13 -2.57
N LEU A 66 1.85 2.54 -2.08
CA LEU A 66 0.64 2.57 -2.90
C LEU A 66 0.67 3.67 -3.98
N LYS A 67 1.29 4.83 -3.69
CA LYS A 67 1.57 5.86 -4.70
C LYS A 67 2.45 5.31 -5.82
N ALA A 68 3.56 4.66 -5.46
CA ALA A 68 4.48 4.05 -6.42
C ALA A 68 3.80 2.99 -7.31
N ILE A 69 2.91 2.19 -6.75
CA ILE A 69 2.12 1.20 -7.51
C ILE A 69 1.16 1.91 -8.47
N ASN A 70 0.43 2.93 -8.00
CA ASN A 70 -0.50 3.72 -8.82
C ASN A 70 0.20 4.46 -9.98
N GLU A 71 1.43 4.91 -9.75
CA GLU A 71 2.29 5.56 -10.74
C GLU A 71 3.03 4.57 -11.65
N GLU A 72 2.84 3.27 -11.42
CA GLU A 72 3.42 2.18 -12.20
C GLU A 72 4.95 2.27 -12.35
N ILE A 73 5.64 2.79 -11.33
CA ILE A 73 7.10 2.96 -11.37
C ILE A 73 7.81 1.61 -11.61
N PRO A 74 9.05 1.61 -12.14
CA PRO A 74 9.80 0.37 -12.38
C PRO A 74 9.92 -0.50 -11.11
N GLY A 75 9.87 -1.82 -11.27
CA GLY A 75 9.92 -2.77 -10.17
C GLY A 75 11.14 -2.58 -9.26
N GLU A 76 12.30 -2.26 -9.84
CA GLU A 76 13.54 -1.93 -9.10
C GLU A 76 13.39 -0.73 -8.14
N ASN A 77 12.56 0.25 -8.50
CA ASN A 77 12.29 1.40 -7.64
C ASN A 77 11.22 1.07 -6.59
N LEU A 78 10.19 0.32 -6.97
CA LEU A 78 9.17 -0.16 -6.04
C LEU A 78 9.77 -1.08 -4.97
N GLU A 79 10.73 -1.94 -5.35
CA GLU A 79 11.42 -2.87 -4.45
C GLU A 79 12.06 -2.16 -3.26
N LYS A 80 12.68 -1.00 -3.48
CA LYS A 80 13.29 -0.21 -2.40
C LYS A 80 12.26 0.24 -1.37
N LEU A 81 11.08 0.67 -1.83
CA LEU A 81 9.99 1.13 -0.96
C LEU A 81 9.36 -0.04 -0.19
N VAL A 82 9.14 -1.17 -0.87
CA VAL A 82 8.57 -2.38 -0.27
C VAL A 82 9.51 -2.99 0.76
N ILE A 83 10.83 -3.06 0.50
CA ILE A 83 11.81 -3.52 1.50
C ILE A 83 11.81 -2.62 2.73
N ALA A 84 11.78 -1.30 2.54
CA ALA A 84 11.75 -0.35 3.65
C ALA A 84 10.47 -0.51 4.50
N GLY A 85 9.30 -0.61 3.85
CA GLY A 85 8.03 -0.84 4.54
C GLY A 85 7.97 -2.20 5.23
N ASN A 86 8.40 -3.27 4.56
CA ASN A 86 8.42 -4.61 5.16
C ASN A 86 9.28 -4.67 6.40
N LYS A 87 10.43 -3.98 6.43
CA LYS A 87 11.27 -3.91 7.64
C LYS A 87 10.48 -3.35 8.83
N TYR A 88 9.74 -2.25 8.63
CA TYR A 88 8.87 -1.68 9.66
C TYR A 88 7.74 -2.65 10.04
N PHE A 89 6.99 -3.16 9.06
CA PHE A 89 5.86 -4.05 9.32
C PHE A 89 6.26 -5.35 10.02
N GLU A 90 7.44 -5.90 9.73
CA GLU A 90 7.98 -7.07 10.43
C GLU A 90 8.32 -6.75 11.89
N GLN A 91 8.93 -5.59 12.17
CA GLN A 91 9.22 -5.13 13.53
C GLN A 91 7.94 -4.99 14.36
N GLU A 92 6.88 -4.46 13.76
CA GLU A 92 5.56 -4.30 14.37
C GLU A 92 4.70 -5.58 14.32
N ASN A 93 5.23 -6.69 13.79
CA ASN A 93 4.54 -7.97 13.62
C ASN A 93 3.25 -7.87 12.76
N ILE A 94 3.19 -6.96 11.79
CA ILE A 94 2.05 -6.71 10.89
C ILE A 94 2.25 -7.47 9.57
N TYR A 95 2.22 -8.81 9.64
CA TYR A 95 2.49 -9.68 8.49
C TYR A 95 1.48 -9.59 7.35
N GLU A 96 0.30 -9.03 7.60
CA GLU A 96 -0.69 -8.74 6.56
C GLU A 96 -0.12 -7.82 5.47
N TYR A 97 0.54 -6.74 5.86
CA TYR A 97 1.10 -5.79 4.90
C TYR A 97 2.44 -6.24 4.32
N VAL A 98 3.20 -7.06 5.06
CA VAL A 98 4.37 -7.75 4.50
C VAL A 98 3.92 -8.66 3.35
N HIS A 99 2.87 -9.47 3.55
CA HIS A 99 2.32 -10.32 2.50
C HIS A 99 1.80 -9.50 1.31
N GLU A 100 0.91 -8.54 1.56
CA GLU A 100 0.25 -7.76 0.51
C GLU A 100 1.26 -7.03 -0.40
N TYR A 101 2.20 -6.28 0.18
CA TYR A 101 3.13 -5.47 -0.62
C TYR A 101 4.21 -6.29 -1.30
N THR A 102 4.62 -7.40 -0.68
CA THR A 102 5.55 -8.34 -1.32
C THR A 102 4.90 -9.04 -2.52
N GLU A 103 3.61 -9.39 -2.42
CA GLU A 103 2.87 -9.97 -3.55
C GLU A 103 2.73 -8.99 -4.71
N LYS A 104 2.34 -7.73 -4.43
CA LYS A 104 2.24 -6.68 -5.46
C LYS A 104 3.58 -6.44 -6.16
N LEU A 105 4.69 -6.48 -5.43
CA LEU A 105 6.04 -6.41 -6.00
C LEU A 105 6.37 -7.61 -6.88
N ALA A 106 6.00 -8.82 -6.45
CA ALA A 106 6.20 -10.04 -7.24
C ALA A 106 5.46 -9.96 -8.58
N LEU A 107 4.20 -9.51 -8.56
CA LEU A 107 3.39 -9.27 -9.76
C LEU A 107 4.01 -8.20 -10.66
N LYS A 108 4.50 -7.09 -10.09
CA LYS A 108 5.19 -6.05 -10.85
C LYS A 108 6.40 -6.63 -11.61
N PHE A 109 7.25 -7.40 -10.94
CA PHE A 109 8.39 -8.04 -11.60
C PHE A 109 7.97 -9.09 -12.62
N TYR A 110 6.87 -9.79 -12.39
CA TYR A 110 6.32 -10.73 -13.37
C TYR A 110 5.90 -10.01 -14.66
N HIS A 111 5.22 -8.86 -14.54
CA HIS A 111 4.82 -8.03 -15.68
C HIS A 111 5.98 -7.33 -16.39
N GLU A 112 7.15 -7.23 -15.74
CA GLU A 112 8.40 -6.71 -16.32
C GLU A 112 9.32 -7.83 -16.87
N ASP A 113 8.80 -9.06 -17.02
CA ASP A 113 9.55 -10.25 -17.46
C ASP A 113 10.76 -10.61 -16.57
N ASN A 114 10.83 -10.05 -15.36
CA ASN A 114 11.84 -10.37 -14.36
C ASN A 114 11.40 -11.55 -13.50
N HIS A 115 11.28 -12.72 -14.14
CA HIS A 115 10.74 -13.92 -13.50
C HIS A 115 11.56 -14.41 -12.30
N THR A 116 12.87 -14.16 -12.27
CA THR A 116 13.72 -14.50 -11.12
C THR A 116 13.31 -13.70 -9.88
N LYS A 117 13.16 -12.38 -9.99
CA LYS A 117 12.69 -11.57 -8.86
C LYS A 117 11.23 -11.84 -8.54
N ALA A 118 10.39 -12.04 -9.55
CA ALA A 118 8.98 -12.41 -9.34
C ALA A 118 8.87 -13.69 -8.49
N SER A 119 9.56 -14.76 -8.87
CA SER A 119 9.57 -16.03 -8.13
C SER A 119 10.07 -15.86 -6.69
N LYS A 120 11.18 -15.12 -6.50
CA LYS A 120 11.70 -14.80 -5.17
C LYS A 120 10.65 -14.10 -4.30
N TYR A 121 10.00 -13.07 -4.82
CA TYR A 121 9.04 -12.29 -4.04
C TYR A 121 7.71 -13.02 -3.82
N PHE A 122 7.26 -13.88 -4.74
CA PHE A 122 6.14 -14.78 -4.47
C PHE A 122 6.43 -15.74 -3.32
N TYR A 123 7.64 -16.31 -3.26
CA TYR A 123 8.04 -17.16 -2.14
C TYR A 123 8.03 -16.40 -0.81
N LEU A 124 8.65 -15.21 -0.75
CA LEU A 124 8.67 -14.37 0.45
C LEU A 124 7.25 -13.95 0.89
N SER A 125 6.38 -13.61 -0.07
CA SER A 125 4.98 -13.29 0.20
C SER A 125 4.23 -14.48 0.80
N SER A 126 4.46 -15.69 0.29
CA SER A 126 3.86 -16.92 0.84
C SER A 126 4.32 -17.18 2.29
N GLN A 127 5.60 -16.96 2.61
CA GLN A 127 6.11 -17.07 3.98
C GLN A 127 5.45 -16.05 4.93
N ALA A 128 5.26 -14.81 4.46
CA ALA A 128 4.57 -13.78 5.24
C ALA A 128 3.11 -14.15 5.50
N ASN A 129 2.42 -14.72 4.51
CA ASN A 129 1.05 -15.20 4.67
C ASN A 129 0.94 -16.33 5.71
N GLN A 130 1.91 -17.26 5.72
CA GLN A 130 1.94 -18.31 6.75
C GLN A 130 2.06 -17.71 8.16
N LYS A 131 2.96 -16.74 8.35
CA LYS A 131 3.10 -16.03 9.64
C LYS A 131 1.83 -15.25 10.03
N LYS A 132 1.14 -14.64 9.06
CA LYS A 132 -0.16 -13.99 9.27
C LYS A 132 -1.17 -14.99 9.85
N GLN A 133 -1.31 -16.14 9.22
CA GLN A 133 -2.24 -17.20 9.65
C GLN A 133 -1.89 -17.76 11.03
N ASP A 134 -0.61 -18.01 11.31
CA ASP A 134 -0.18 -18.49 12.63
C ASP A 134 -0.53 -17.47 13.73
N LYS A 135 -0.36 -16.16 13.48
CA LYS A 135 -0.73 -15.10 14.42
C LYS A 135 -2.24 -15.01 14.63
N GLU A 136 -3.03 -15.20 13.58
CA GLU A 136 -4.50 -15.22 13.67
C GLU A 136 -5.02 -16.43 14.46
N ALA A 137 -4.37 -17.59 14.34
CA ALA A 137 -4.73 -18.80 15.07
C ALA A 137 -4.39 -18.76 16.57
N LEU A 138 -3.51 -17.85 17.00
CA LEU A 138 -3.13 -17.64 18.40
C LEU A 138 -4.04 -16.65 19.14
N ARG A 139 -5.00 -16.02 18.44
CA ARG A 139 -5.99 -15.09 19.00
C ARG A 139 -7.29 -15.79 19.38
#